data_AF-A0A820NSJ4-F1
#
_entry.id   AF-A0A820NSJ4-F1
#
_cell.length_a   1.000
_cell.length_b   1.000
_cell.length_c   1.000
_cell.angle_alpha   90.00
_cell.angle_beta   90.00
_cell.angle_gamma   90.00
#
_symmetry.space_group_name_H-M   'P 1'
#
loop_
_entity.id
_entity.type
_entity.pdbx_description
1 polymer ?
#
loop_
_entity_poly.entity_id
_entity_poly.type
_entity_poly.pdbx_seq_one_letter_code
_entity_poly.pdbx_strand_id
1 'polypeptide(L)'
;LEKQLYRWTYTDNNTDIECLSCNDSCGYANAQFSLGKGSYHILECFGPSIPYSTLYNQTDKLVLVNDNEPFREWTTERLMPYIDYFSVPLDDKNTVGNGMIILPPNYTPNKTIASYPVIVTM
;
A
#
# COMPACT_ATOMS: atom_id res chain seq x y z
N LEU A 1 6.46 -3.74 3.22
CA LEU A 1 6.28 -4.80 2.19
C LEU A 1 5.21 -4.31 1.25
N GLU A 2 5.62 -3.82 0.08
CA GLU A 2 4.69 -3.40 -0.97
C GLU A 2 4.31 -4.62 -1.81
N LYS A 3 3.05 -4.67 -2.26
CA LYS A 3 2.54 -5.70 -3.15
C LYS A 3 1.91 -5.01 -4.34
N GLN A 4 2.45 -5.25 -5.51
CA GLN A 4 1.99 -4.62 -6.75
C GLN A 4 1.64 -5.69 -7.80
N LEU A 5 0.71 -5.35 -8.68
CA LEU A 5 0.33 -6.14 -9.83
C LEU A 5 1.19 -5.75 -11.03
N TYR A 6 1.89 -6.73 -11.59
CA TYR A 6 2.69 -6.56 -12.80
C TYR A 6 2.14 -7.43 -13.93
N ARG A 7 2.24 -6.90 -15.14
CA ARG A 7 2.05 -7.61 -16.40
C ARG A 7 3.41 -7.75 -17.06
N TRP A 8 3.74 -8.98 -17.45
CA TRP A 8 4.94 -9.27 -18.22
C TRP A 8 4.52 -9.79 -19.59
N THR A 9 5.13 -9.28 -20.65
CA THR A 9 4.94 -9.79 -22.00
C THR A 9 6.26 -10.36 -22.51
N TYR A 10 6.19 -11.58 -23.04
CA TYR A 10 7.35 -12.27 -23.59
C TYR A 10 7.17 -12.39 -25.10
N THR A 11 8.08 -11.77 -25.84
CA THR A 11 8.26 -11.97 -27.28
C THR A 11 9.67 -12.47 -27.51
N ASP A 12 9.91 -13.25 -28.58
CA ASP A 12 11.17 -13.98 -28.82
C ASP A 12 12.45 -13.13 -28.75
N ASN A 13 12.34 -11.80 -28.79
CA ASN A 13 13.45 -10.84 -28.67
C ASN A 13 13.25 -9.71 -27.65
N ASN A 14 12.15 -9.67 -26.88
CA ASN A 14 11.93 -8.60 -25.90
C ASN A 14 11.02 -9.03 -24.73
N THR A 15 11.40 -8.60 -23.53
CA THR A 15 10.62 -8.72 -22.29
C THR A 15 10.18 -7.33 -21.87
N ASP A 16 8.87 -7.07 -21.88
CA ASP A 16 8.31 -5.82 -21.36
C ASP A 16 7.58 -6.09 -20.05
N ILE A 17 7.91 -5.31 -19.01
CA ILE A 17 7.35 -5.42 -17.67
C ILE A 17 6.64 -4.11 -17.36
N GLU A 18 5.32 -4.20 -17.20
CA GLU A 18 4.46 -3.07 -16.92
C GLU A 18 3.83 -3.24 -15.55
N CYS A 19 3.83 -2.17 -14.76
CA CYS A 19 3.14 -2.16 -13.49
C CYS A 19 1.71 -1.66 -13.65
N LEU A 20 0.72 -2.50 -13.34
CA LEU A 20 -0.69 -2.18 -13.48
C LEU A 20 -1.28 -1.48 -12.24
N SER A 21 -0.64 -1.61 -11.08
CA SER A 21 -1.13 -1.02 -9.82
C SER A 21 -0.20 0.03 -9.22
N CYS A 22 0.91 0.38 -9.89
CA CYS A 22 1.85 1.41 -9.44
C CYS A 22 1.19 2.79 -9.52
N ASN A 23 0.42 3.12 -8.49
CA ASN A 23 -0.14 4.43 -8.25
C ASN A 23 0.17 4.80 -6.80
N ASP A 24 0.49 6.07 -6.54
CA ASP A 24 1.01 6.54 -5.25
C ASP A 24 0.06 6.29 -4.06
N SER A 25 -1.22 6.05 -4.34
CA SER A 25 -2.26 5.78 -3.34
C SER A 25 -2.39 4.30 -2.94
N CYS A 26 -1.78 3.37 -3.70
CA CYS A 26 -1.92 1.93 -3.52
C CYS A 26 -0.57 1.19 -3.47
N GLY A 27 -0.04 1.01 -2.27
CA GLY A 27 1.18 0.24 -1.98
C GLY A 27 0.94 -1.26 -1.75
N TYR A 28 -0.31 -1.67 -1.50
CA TYR A 28 -0.67 -3.07 -1.28
C TYR A 28 -1.91 -3.45 -2.09
N ALA A 29 -1.67 -4.00 -3.26
CA ALA A 29 -2.68 -4.41 -4.22
C ALA A 29 -2.90 -5.94 -4.22
N ASN A 30 -4.14 -6.32 -4.52
CA ASN A 30 -4.53 -7.69 -4.85
C ASN A 30 -5.37 -7.66 -6.12
N ALA A 31 -5.37 -8.75 -6.89
CA ALA A 31 -6.10 -8.82 -8.13
C ALA A 31 -6.83 -10.14 -8.30
N GLN A 32 -8.05 -10.07 -8.81
CA GLN A 32 -8.87 -11.23 -9.16
C GLN A 32 -9.25 -11.15 -10.63
N PHE A 33 -8.93 -12.18 -11.40
CA PHE A 33 -9.11 -12.19 -12.86
C PHE A 33 -10.38 -12.93 -13.24
N SER A 34 -11.07 -12.42 -14.28
CA SER A 34 -12.20 -13.11 -14.88
C SER A 34 -11.78 -14.45 -15.48
N LEU A 35 -12.68 -15.45 -15.41
CA LEU A 35 -12.46 -16.75 -16.04
C LEU A 35 -12.20 -16.63 -17.55
N GLY A 36 -11.37 -17.52 -18.09
CA GLY A 36 -11.01 -17.54 -19.52
C GLY A 36 -9.72 -16.77 -19.82
N LYS A 37 -9.80 -15.75 -20.68
CA LYS A 37 -8.62 -14.99 -21.15
C LYS A 37 -8.18 -13.86 -20.20
N GLY A 38 -8.79 -13.73 -19.02
CA GLY A 38 -8.43 -12.68 -18.06
C GLY A 38 -8.65 -11.25 -18.59
N SER A 39 -9.61 -11.05 -19.51
CA SER A 39 -9.87 -9.74 -20.12
C SER A 39 -10.27 -8.69 -19.09
N TYR A 40 -10.97 -9.12 -18.03
CA TYR A 40 -11.35 -8.25 -16.92
C TYR A 40 -10.64 -8.69 -15.65
N HIS A 41 -10.34 -7.73 -14.78
CA HIS A 41 -9.85 -8.02 -13.45
C HIS A 41 -10.34 -6.98 -12.45
N ILE A 42 -10.57 -7.43 -11.22
CA ILE A 42 -10.83 -6.55 -10.08
C ILE A 42 -9.48 -6.31 -9.40
N LEU A 43 -9.11 -5.04 -9.26
CA LEU A 43 -7.97 -4.59 -8.48
C LEU A 43 -8.48 -4.12 -7.12
N GLU A 44 -8.05 -4.79 -6.06
CA GLU A 44 -8.34 -4.47 -4.67
C GLU A 44 -7.12 -3.79 -4.06
N CYS A 45 -7.29 -2.56 -3.61
CA CYS A 45 -6.28 -1.83 -2.88
C CYS A 45 -6.54 -1.94 -1.38
N PHE A 46 -5.55 -2.35 -0.60
CA PHE A 46 -5.65 -2.47 0.86
C PHE A 46 -4.85 -1.42 1.63
N GLY A 47 -4.09 -0.57 0.95
CA GLY A 47 -3.31 0.48 1.59
C GLY A 47 -2.23 1.07 0.69
N PRO A 48 -1.58 2.17 1.11
CA PRO A 48 -1.69 2.81 2.43
C PRO A 48 -2.94 3.69 2.61
N SER A 49 -3.61 4.07 1.52
CA SER A 49 -4.86 4.82 1.57
C SER A 49 -6.03 3.94 2.04
N ILE A 50 -7.20 4.55 2.27
CA ILE A 50 -8.44 3.82 2.55
C ILE A 50 -8.68 2.77 1.45
N PRO A 51 -8.93 1.49 1.82
CA PRO A 51 -9.12 0.43 0.85
C PRO A 51 -10.20 0.76 -0.17
N TYR A 52 -10.01 0.35 -1.41
CA TYR A 52 -10.99 0.49 -2.47
C TYR A 52 -10.84 -0.65 -3.47
N SER A 53 -11.86 -0.90 -4.29
CA SER A 53 -11.84 -1.91 -5.34
C SER A 53 -12.34 -1.32 -6.65
N THR A 54 -11.64 -1.64 -7.74
CA THR A 54 -11.91 -1.11 -9.07
C THR A 54 -11.89 -2.24 -10.10
N LEU A 55 -12.84 -2.23 -11.02
CA LEU A 55 -12.87 -3.14 -12.16
C LEU A 55 -12.11 -2.52 -13.34
N TYR A 56 -11.25 -3.32 -13.96
CA TYR A 56 -10.46 -2.95 -15.11
C TYR A 56 -10.73 -3.91 -16.28
N ASN A 57 -10.63 -3.38 -17.51
CA ASN A 57 -10.46 -4.17 -18.73
C ASN A 57 -9.03 -3.99 -19.22
N GLN A 58 -8.20 -5.01 -19.04
CA GLN A 58 -6.75 -4.94 -19.26
C GLN A 58 -6.06 -3.79 -18.49
N THR A 59 -5.93 -2.60 -19.09
CA THR A 59 -5.35 -1.40 -18.47
C THR A 59 -6.39 -0.32 -18.19
N ASP A 60 -7.55 -0.41 -18.81
CA ASP A 60 -8.56 0.64 -18.75
C ASP A 60 -9.44 0.47 -17.52
N LYS A 61 -9.47 1.52 -16.68
CA LYS A 61 -10.37 1.59 -15.53
C LYS A 61 -11.81 1.70 -16.02
N LEU A 62 -12.65 0.74 -15.65
CA LEU A 62 -14.06 0.72 -16.04
C LEU A 62 -14.96 1.34 -14.98
N VAL A 63 -14.91 0.80 -13.76
CA VAL A 63 -15.84 1.19 -12.70
C VAL A 63 -15.21 1.02 -11.32
N LEU A 64 -15.52 1.96 -10.42
CA LEU A 64 -15.21 1.85 -9.00
C LEU A 64 -16.27 0.94 -8.35
N VAL A 65 -15.86 -0.24 -7.91
CA VAL A 65 -16.78 -1.26 -7.36
C VAL A 65 -17.12 -0.94 -5.91
N ASN A 66 -16.13 -0.52 -5.13
CA ASN A 66 -16.32 -0.08 -3.75
C ASN A 66 -15.23 0.95 -3.40
N ASP A 67 -15.62 2.11 -2.87
CA ASP A 67 -14.71 3.17 -2.41
C ASP A 67 -14.69 3.32 -0.87
N ASN A 68 -15.46 2.49 -0.16
CA ASN A 68 -15.62 2.54 1.29
C ASN A 68 -15.93 3.96 1.80
N GLU A 69 -16.82 4.70 1.11
CA GLU A 69 -17.18 6.08 1.46
C GLU A 69 -17.59 6.25 2.94
N PRO A 70 -18.46 5.42 3.54
CA PRO A 70 -18.82 5.60 4.94
C PRO A 70 -17.62 5.51 5.89
N PHE A 71 -16.64 4.65 5.57
CA PHE A 71 -15.40 4.54 6.34
C PHE A 71 -14.48 5.73 6.11
N ARG A 72 -14.47 6.30 4.90
CA ARG A 72 -13.74 7.52 4.57
C ARG A 72 -14.25 8.71 5.36
N GLU A 73 -15.55 8.91 5.41
CA GLU A 73 -16.20 9.95 6.23
C GLU A 73 -15.95 9.72 7.72
N TRP A 74 -16.08 8.48 8.19
CA TRP A 74 -15.78 8.15 9.58
C TRP A 74 -14.32 8.44 9.96
N THR A 75 -13.39 8.27 9.02
CA THR A 75 -11.97 8.52 9.25
C THR A 75 -11.64 10.02 9.26
N THR A 76 -12.31 10.84 8.44
CA THR A 76 -12.03 12.29 8.36
C THR A 76 -12.42 13.04 9.64
N GLU A 77 -13.34 12.50 10.43
CA GLU A 77 -13.72 13.04 11.74
C GLU A 77 -12.71 12.72 12.86
N ARG A 78 -11.67 11.91 12.60
CA ARG A 78 -10.74 11.39 13.61
C ARG A 78 -9.30 11.80 13.31
N LEU A 79 -8.56 12.10 14.37
CA LEU A 79 -7.12 12.34 14.27
C LEU A 79 -6.40 10.99 14.11
N MET A 80 -6.11 10.63 12.87
CA MET A 80 -5.37 9.41 12.55
C MET A 80 -3.90 9.53 12.97
N PRO A 81 -3.29 8.44 13.45
CA PRO A 81 -1.86 8.43 13.76
C PRO A 81 -1.01 8.55 12.49
N TYR A 82 0.24 8.98 12.65
CA TYR A 82 1.22 9.00 11.58
C TYR A 82 2.00 7.68 11.56
N ILE A 83 2.16 7.08 10.39
CA ILE A 83 2.96 5.87 10.22
C ILE A 83 4.29 6.28 9.61
N ASP A 84 5.38 5.86 10.24
CA ASP A 84 6.74 6.06 9.73
C ASP A 84 7.45 4.72 9.56
N TYR A 85 8.11 4.56 8.42
CA TYR A 85 8.85 3.35 8.07
C TYR A 85 10.33 3.67 8.10
N PHE A 86 11.10 2.88 8.84
CA PHE A 86 12.52 3.12 9.00
C PHE A 86 13.31 1.82 8.86
N SER A 87 14.55 1.97 8.44
CA SER A 87 15.50 0.88 8.25
C SER A 87 16.65 1.05 9.22
N VAL A 88 16.99 -0.01 9.96
CA VAL A 88 18.09 -0.03 10.92
C VAL A 88 19.14 -1.03 10.47
N PRO A 89 20.41 -0.63 10.28
CA PRO A 89 21.48 -1.59 10.01
C PRO A 89 21.72 -2.46 11.26
N LEU A 90 21.69 -3.78 11.08
CA LEU A 90 21.86 -4.76 12.17
C LEU A 90 23.32 -5.25 12.28
N ASP A 91 24.07 -5.20 11.17
CA ASP A 91 25.48 -5.57 11.11
C ASP A 91 26.24 -4.81 10.02
N ASP A 92 27.56 -4.96 10.01
CA ASP A 92 28.46 -4.38 8.99
C ASP A 92 28.36 -5.10 7.63
N LYS A 93 27.46 -6.07 7.47
CA LYS A 93 27.32 -6.94 6.28
C LYS A 93 26.05 -6.64 5.48
N ASN A 94 25.53 -5.42 5.58
CA ASN A 94 24.31 -4.97 4.91
C ASN A 94 23.03 -5.70 5.34
N THR A 95 23.01 -6.33 6.52
CA THR A 95 21.74 -6.82 7.08
C THR A 95 20.94 -5.63 7.59
N VAL A 96 19.75 -5.41 7.02
CA VAL A 96 18.87 -4.29 7.39
C VAL A 96 17.59 -4.83 8.01
N GLY A 97 17.30 -4.39 9.23
CA GLY A 97 16.01 -4.57 9.88
C GLY A 97 15.05 -3.46 9.43
N ASN A 98 13.86 -3.83 8.97
CA ASN A 98 12.82 -2.86 8.62
C ASN A 98 11.81 -2.76 9.75
N GLY A 99 11.55 -1.56 10.22
CA GLY A 99 10.59 -1.25 11.28
C GLY A 99 9.46 -0.35 10.77
N MET A 100 8.35 -0.42 11.48
CA MET A 100 7.21 0.50 11.34
C MET A 100 6.90 1.05 12.72
N ILE A 101 6.76 2.37 12.84
CA ILE A 101 6.31 3.03 14.06
C ILE A 101 5.01 3.78 13.79
N ILE A 102 4.07 3.66 14.72
CA ILE A 102 2.80 4.39 14.70
C ILE A 102 2.90 5.49 15.75
N LEU A 103 2.87 6.74 15.29
CA LEU A 103 3.04 7.95 16.08
C LEU A 103 1.69 8.62 16.34
N PRO A 104 1.49 9.24 17.52
CA PRO A 104 0.27 9.97 17.81
C PRO A 104 0.11 11.20 16.88
N PRO A 105 -1.12 11.67 16.66
CA PRO A 105 -1.43 12.77 15.73
C PRO A 105 -0.83 14.14 16.11
N ASN A 106 -0.31 14.30 17.32
CA ASN A 106 0.38 15.51 17.79
C ASN A 106 1.78 15.19 18.32
N TYR A 107 2.47 14.25 17.66
CA TYR A 107 3.81 13.85 18.06
C TYR A 107 4.79 15.04 17.98
N THR A 108 5.44 15.33 19.11
CA THR A 108 6.50 16.33 19.19
C THR A 108 7.85 15.62 19.36
N PRO A 109 8.78 15.71 18.39
CA PRO A 109 10.06 14.99 18.43
C PRO A 109 11.05 15.55 19.47
N ASN A 110 10.70 16.66 20.13
CA ASN A 110 11.60 17.32 21.07
C ASN A 110 11.58 16.62 22.44
N LYS A 111 12.65 15.84 22.70
CA LYS A 111 12.89 15.09 23.94
C LYS A 111 12.88 15.92 25.23
N THR A 112 13.00 17.25 25.13
CA THR A 112 12.92 18.13 26.31
C THR A 112 11.50 18.35 26.83
N ILE A 113 10.47 17.96 26.07
CA ILE A 113 9.07 18.29 26.37
C ILE A 113 8.27 17.05 26.82
N ALA A 114 8.50 15.87 26.22
CA ALA A 114 7.74 14.67 26.55
C ALA A 114 8.48 13.37 26.18
N SER A 115 8.31 12.35 27.02
CA SER A 115 8.67 10.96 26.69
C SER A 115 7.38 10.17 26.45
N TYR A 116 7.33 9.42 25.34
CA TYR A 116 6.16 8.61 24.98
C TYR A 116 6.42 7.14 25.33
N PRO A 117 5.43 6.42 25.89
CA PRO A 117 5.54 4.98 26.08
C PRO A 117 5.60 4.27 24.73
N VAL A 118 6.48 3.28 24.61
CA VAL A 118 6.63 2.46 23.40
C VAL A 118 6.03 1.09 23.67
N ILE A 119 5.12 0.66 22.81
CA ILE A 119 4.56 -0.69 22.80
C ILE A 119 5.19 -1.41 21.61
N VAL A 120 5.87 -2.53 21.88
CA VAL A 120 6.46 -3.38 20.85
C VAL A 120 5.51 -4.54 20.59
N THR A 121 5.04 -4.65 19.34
CA THR A 121 4.23 -5.77 18.88
C THR A 121 5.07 -6.68 18.00
N MET A 122 5.01 -7.98 18.26
CA MET A 122 5.69 -9.03 17.48
C MET A 122 4.72 -9.72 16.52
#